data_AF-A0A2P6Q1T8-F1
#
_entry.id   AF-A0A2P6Q1T8-F1
#
_cell.length_a   1.000
_cell.length_b   1.000
_cell.length_c   1.000
_cell.angle_alpha   90.00
_cell.angle_beta   90.00
_cell.angle_gamma   90.00
#
_symmetry.space_group_name_H-M   'P 1'
#
loop_
_entity.id
_entity.type
_entity.pdbx_description
1 polymer ?
#
loop_
_entity_poly.entity_id
_entity_poly.type
_entity_poly.pdbx_seq_one_letter_code
_entity_poly.pdbx_strand_id
1 'polypeptide(L)' 'MDIVSRLFVTMFDYLNKNCEKELEAYLPETLRLTFAEGVQMLKEAGVEVDPTGDLNTEAERKLGQLVLEK' A
#
# COMPACT_ATOMS: atom_id res chain seq x y z
N MET A 1 7.11 -16.40 -3.80
CA MET A 1 6.68 -14.98 -3.86
C MET A 1 7.73 -14.06 -4.51
N ASP A 2 8.93 -14.55 -4.83
CA ASP A 2 10.03 -13.71 -5.36
C ASP A 2 9.83 -13.29 -6.83
N ILE A 3 9.19 -14.14 -7.64
CA ILE A 3 8.89 -13.83 -9.05
C ILE A 3 7.92 -12.65 -9.14
N VAL A 4 6.87 -12.64 -8.32
CA VAL A 4 5.88 -11.56 -8.27
C VAL A 4 6.52 -10.27 -7.76
N SER A 5 7.36 -10.36 -6.72
CA SER A 5 8.12 -9.20 -6.23
C SER A 5 9.01 -8.61 -7.30
N ARG A 6 9.76 -9.45 -8.03
CA ARG A 6 10.66 -9.01 -9.10
C ARG A 6 9.92 -8.43 -10.29
N LEU A 7 8.76 -8.98 -10.63
CA LEU A 7 7.88 -8.45 -11.68
C LEU A 7 7.46 -7.01 -11.37
N PHE A 8 6.97 -6.77 -10.15
CA PHE A 8 6.57 -5.43 -9.72
C PHE A 8 7.73 -4.44 -9.75
N VAL A 9 8.89 -4.80 -9.18
CA VAL A 9 10.09 -3.93 -9.21
C VAL A 9 10.49 -3.59 -10.64
N THR A 10 10.50 -4.58 -11.54
CA THR A 10 10.92 -4.37 -12.93
C THR A 10 9.92 -3.49 -13.70
N MET A 11 8.62 -3.66 -13.47
CA MET A 11 7.59 -2.81 -14.06
C MET A 11 7.69 -1.38 -13.54
N PHE A 12 7.88 -1.18 -12.24
CA PHE A 12 7.98 0.15 -11.65
C PHE A 12 9.26 0.87 -12.07
N ASP A 13 10.40 0.17 -12.15
CA ASP A 13 11.65 0.73 -12.68
C ASP A 13 11.49 1.18 -14.14
N TYR A 14 10.81 0.39 -14.96
CA TYR A 14 10.54 0.74 -16.36
C TYR A 14 9.63 1.96 -16.47
N LEU A 15 8.56 2.00 -15.68
CA LEU A 15 7.61 3.11 -15.65
C LEU A 15 8.29 4.40 -15.17
N ASN A 16 9.04 4.37 -14.07
CA ASN A 16 9.77 5.53 -13.56
C ASN A 16 10.78 6.07 -14.57
N LYS A 17 11.44 5.21 -15.34
CA LYS A 17 12.46 5.61 -16.32
C LYS A 17 11.87 6.16 -17.62
N ASN A 18 10.75 5.63 -18.09
CA ASN A 18 10.21 5.91 -19.43
C ASN A 18 8.94 6.78 -19.41
N CYS A 19 8.26 6.85 -18.27
CA CYS A 19 7.02 7.59 -18.09
C CYS A 19 7.16 8.65 -16.98
N GLU A 20 8.39 9.13 -16.73
CA GLU A 20 8.73 10.07 -15.66
C GLU A 20 7.90 11.37 -15.74
N LYS A 21 7.57 11.81 -16.96
CA LYS A 21 6.74 13.01 -17.20
C LYS A 21 5.25 12.79 -16.90
N GLU A 22 4.78 11.54 -16.92
CA GLU A 22 3.42 11.15 -16.55
C GLU A 22 3.30 10.68 -15.08
N LEU A 23 4.44 10.50 -14.38
CA LEU A 23 4.57 9.88 -13.05
C LEU A 23 4.97 10.85 -11.93
N GLU A 24 4.56 12.12 -12.00
CA GLU A 24 4.76 13.10 -10.91
C GLU A 24 4.08 12.71 -9.56
N ALA A 25 3.45 11.54 -9.46
CA ALA A 25 2.72 11.06 -8.28
C ALA A 25 3.15 9.66 -7.76
N TYR A 26 4.31 9.11 -8.16
CA TYR A 26 4.69 7.73 -7.78
C TYR A 26 5.83 7.66 -6.76
N LEU A 27 5.57 7.01 -5.61
CA LEU A 27 6.56 6.76 -4.56
C LEU A 27 7.45 5.56 -4.96
N PRO A 28 8.79 5.68 -4.94
CA PRO A 28 9.73 4.69 -5.49
C PRO A 28 9.92 3.41 -4.64
N GLU A 29 9.31 3.30 -3.46
CA GLU A 29 9.34 2.08 -2.64
C GLU A 29 7.93 1.54 -2.42
N THR A 30 7.73 0.26 -2.74
CA THR A 30 6.47 -0.44 -2.41
C THR A 30 6.41 -0.63 -0.90
N LEU A 31 5.64 0.21 -0.22
CA LEU A 31 5.38 0.03 1.20
C LEU A 31 4.68 -1.32 1.41
N ARG A 32 5.38 -2.23 2.10
CA ARG A 32 4.83 -3.53 2.50
C ARG A 32 4.40 -3.44 3.95
N LEU A 33 3.10 -3.48 4.16
CA LEU A 33 2.49 -3.64 5.48
C LEU A 33 1.94 -5.05 5.60
N THR A 34 2.20 -5.69 6.74
CA THR A 34 1.50 -6.92 7.10
C THR A 34 0.05 -6.60 7.46
N PHE A 35 -0.83 -7.58 7.30
CA PHE A 35 -2.24 -7.44 7.68
C PHE A 35 -2.41 -7.02 9.15
N ALA A 36 -1.59 -7.57 10.05
CA ALA A 36 -1.61 -7.22 11.47
C ALA A 36 -1.25 -5.74 11.72
N GLU A 37 -0.25 -5.22 11.00
CA GLU A 37 0.12 -3.79 11.08
C GLU A 37 -1.00 -2.89 10.53
N GLY A 38 -1.63 -3.28 9.42
CA GLY A 38 -2.77 -2.53 8.86
C GLY A 38 -3.97 -2.49 9.79
N VAL A 39 -4.32 -3.63 10.42
CA VAL A 39 -5.40 -3.69 11.42
C VAL A 39 -5.06 -2.86 12.66
N GLN A 40 -3.80 -2.86 13.09
CA GLN A 40 -3.37 -2.04 14.21
C GLN A 40 -3.48 -0.55 13.90
N MET A 41 -3.03 -0.09 12.73
CA MET A 41 -3.18 1.31 12.29
C MET A 41 -4.65 1.73 12.23
N LEU A 42 -5.54 0.85 11.77
CA LEU A 42 -6.97 1.13 11.72
C LEU A 42 -7.61 1.22 13.11
N LYS A 43 -7.20 0.35 14.04
CA LYS A 43 -7.65 0.41 15.45
C LYS A 43 -7.18 1.70 16.13
N GLU A 44 -5.94 2.11 15.90
CA GLU A 44 -5.39 3.38 16.41
C GLU A 44 -6.15 4.60 15.85
N ALA A 45 -6.64 4.51 14.61
CA ALA A 45 -7.49 5.51 13.97
C ALA A 45 -8.99 5.42 14.32
N GLY A 46 -9.35 4.58 15.32
CA GLY A 46 -10.72 4.42 15.83
C GLY A 46 -11.66 3.64 14.92
N VAL A 47 -11.12 2.83 13.99
CA VAL A 47 -11.92 1.93 13.13
C VAL A 47 -11.94 0.54 13.77
N GLU A 48 -13.12 0.04 14.11
CA GLU A 48 -13.27 -1.36 14.50
C GLU A 48 -13.20 -2.25 13.26
N VAL A 49 -12.15 -3.07 13.21
CA VAL A 49 -11.92 -4.05 12.15
C VAL A 49 -11.68 -5.41 12.79
N ASP A 50 -12.29 -6.44 12.21
CA ASP A 50 -12.08 -7.83 12.62
C ASP A 50 -10.62 -8.23 12.35
N PRO A 51 -9.85 -8.68 13.36
CA PRO A 51 -8.47 -9.14 13.17
C PRO A 51 -8.34 -10.40 12.31
N THR A 52 -9.43 -11.05 11.94
CA THR A 52 -9.47 -12.25 11.08
C THR A 52 -10.40 -12.10 9.88
N GLY A 53 -11.11 -10.98 9.77
CA GLY A 53 -12.07 -10.69 8.71
C GLY A 53 -11.46 -9.87 7.59
N ASP A 54 -12.15 -9.82 6.45
CA ASP A 54 -11.75 -8.96 5.33
C ASP A 54 -11.89 -7.47 5.69
N LEU A 55 -10.97 -6.65 5.16
CA LEU A 55 -11.09 -5.20 5.21
C LEU A 55 -12.22 -4.77 4.28
N ASN A 56 -13.17 -3.99 4.78
CA ASN A 56 -14.17 -3.37 3.93
C ASN A 56 -13.57 -2.17 3.17
N THR A 57 -14.24 -1.72 2.11
CA THR A 57 -13.74 -0.63 1.24
C THR A 57 -13.47 0.68 1.99
N GLU A 58 -14.20 0.95 3.08
CA GLU A 58 -13.96 2.14 3.91
C GLU A 58 -12.66 2.01 4.73
N ALA A 59 -12.41 0.83 5.29
CA ALA A 59 -11.19 0.50 6.01
C ALA A 59 -9.97 0.52 5.08
N GLU A 60 -10.07 -0.04 3.87
CA GLU A 60 -8.99 0.01 2.87
C GLU A 60 -8.62 1.45 2.51
N ARG A 61 -9.63 2.31 2.27
CA ARG A 61 -9.41 3.71 1.92
C ARG A 61 -8.76 4.48 3.06
N LYS A 62 -9.22 4.26 4.30
CA LYS A 62 -8.68 4.93 5.48
C LYS A 62 -7.25 4.44 5.79
N LEU A 63 -6.96 3.15 5.61
CA LEU A 63 -5.61 2.62 5.73
C LEU A 63 -4.68 3.25 4.68
N GLY A 64 -5.13 3.39 3.44
CA GLY A 64 -4.37 4.08 2.38
C GLY A 64 -4.04 5.54 2.72
N GLN A 65 -4.96 6.27 3.35
CA GLN A 65 -4.71 7.64 3.82
C GLN A 65 -3.67 7.68 4.96
N LEU A 66 -3.83 6.81 5.97
CA LEU A 66 -2.89 6.72 7.09
C LEU A 66 -1.48 6.33 6.64
N VAL A 67 -1.38 5.54 5.58
CA VAL A 67 -0.12 5.16 4.94
C VAL A 67 0.51 6.32 4.18
N LEU A 68 -0.30 7.15 3.51
CA LEU A 68 0.19 8.31 2.77
C LEU A 68 0.67 9.45 3.69
N GLU A 69 0.06 9.60 4.86
CA GLU A 69 0.44 10.61 5.86
C GLU A 69 1.72 10.26 6.64
N LYS A 70 2.27 9.05 6.44
CA LYS A 70 3.42 8.52 7.17
C LYS A 70 4.69 8.56 6.33
#